data_AF-A0A068SD15-F1
#
_entry.id   AF-A0A068SD15-F1
#
_cell.length_a   1.000
_cell.length_b   1.000
_cell.length_c   1.000
_cell.angle_alpha   90.00
_cell.angle_beta   90.00
_cell.angle_gamma   90.00
#
_symmetry.space_group_name_H-M   'P 1'
#
loop_
_entity.id
_entity.type
_entity.pdbx_description
1 polymer ?
#
loop_
_entity_poly.entity_id
_entity_poly.type
_entity_poly.pdbx_seq_one_letter_code
_entity_poly.pdbx_strand_id
1 'polypeptide(L)'
;MCGIFGYCNFLIERDRRFVLDTLVNGLSRLEYRGYDSAGLAADGDAEGETLIVKQKGKVAALKKLVEEQEIDFSKVFVSHCGMAHTRWATHGQPSQLNSHPHRSDPNSEFTIVHNGIITNYKEIRTLLEKKGTTFETDTDTEIVAKLTKYIFDSQKEKVSFTVLVKQVLKELEGSFAFIFKSNKHYPNEVVATRRGSPLIVGVKTAKKLKVDFVDVEFGNPSEAHALSAKESNSYLTPTHPQLQRSQSRAFLSEDGTPQPIEFFLASDASAIIEHTKRVLFLEDDDIAHIAEGELQIHRLRREDGDSSTRSIQTLEMELAEIMKGSFDHFMQKEIYEQPESVVNTMRGRVNFETHKVTLGGLRGYLPIMRRARRIVFIACGTSYHSCMATRSIFEELTEIPAQSELASDFLDRRTPIFRDDVCVFVSQSGETADTILAMRYCLERGALCVGITNTVGSSISRETHCGVHINAGPEIGVASTKAYTSQYIALVMMAIQLSEDRISMTERRQEVIDGLYRLPGHIKEVLAQDANLQTLARDTLSKERSLLIMGRGYQNRYVP
;
A
#
# COMPACT_ATOMS: atom_id res chain seq x y z
N MET A 1 -6.45 0.74 7.60
CA MET A 1 -5.01 0.90 7.26
C MET A 1 -4.74 2.40 7.24
N CYS A 2 -3.67 2.94 7.80
CA CYS A 2 -3.47 4.40 7.79
C CYS A 2 -3.07 4.94 6.38
N GLY A 3 -3.00 6.26 6.20
CA GLY A 3 -2.55 6.92 4.97
C GLY A 3 -1.34 7.81 5.19
N ILE A 4 -0.28 7.62 4.40
CA ILE A 4 0.89 8.51 4.34
C ILE A 4 0.86 9.27 3.02
N PHE A 5 1.14 10.58 3.08
CA PHE A 5 1.41 11.39 1.91
C PHE A 5 2.59 12.34 2.17
N GLY A 6 3.45 12.58 1.19
CA GLY A 6 4.54 13.52 1.24
C GLY A 6 4.72 14.21 -0.11
N TYR A 7 5.09 15.48 -0.07
CA TYR A 7 5.32 16.29 -1.26
C TYR A 7 6.68 16.97 -1.15
N CYS A 8 7.53 16.78 -2.15
CA CYS A 8 8.81 17.47 -2.25
C CYS A 8 8.89 18.19 -3.59
N ASN A 9 9.14 19.49 -3.58
CA ASN A 9 9.47 20.28 -4.77
C ASN A 9 10.95 20.67 -4.72
N PHE A 10 11.61 20.61 -5.87
CA PHE A 10 13.00 21.03 -6.02
C PHE A 10 13.14 21.93 -7.25
N LEU A 11 13.70 23.13 -7.05
CA LEU A 11 13.82 24.19 -8.07
C LEU A 11 12.48 24.53 -8.75
N ILE A 12 11.40 24.47 -7.99
CA ILE A 12 10.04 24.83 -8.41
C ILE A 12 9.46 25.68 -7.30
N GLU A 13 9.30 26.98 -7.57
CA GLU A 13 8.73 27.93 -6.62
C GLU A 13 7.28 27.57 -6.31
N ARG A 14 7.02 27.27 -5.03
CA ARG A 14 5.68 27.05 -4.49
C ARG A 14 5.49 27.91 -3.26
N ASP A 15 4.35 28.58 -3.18
CA ASP A 15 3.96 29.24 -1.93
C ASP A 15 3.52 28.20 -0.89
N ARG A 16 3.52 28.60 0.38
CA ARG A 16 3.11 27.72 1.47
C ARG A 16 1.68 27.23 1.31
N ARG A 17 0.77 28.07 0.82
CA ARG A 17 -0.63 27.67 0.58
C ARG A 17 -0.71 26.47 -0.35
N PHE A 18 -0.01 26.51 -1.48
CA PHE A 18 0.04 25.42 -2.45
C PHE A 18 0.58 24.14 -1.83
N VAL A 19 1.65 24.24 -1.04
CA VAL A 19 2.24 23.09 -0.33
C VAL A 19 1.22 22.46 0.62
N LEU A 20 0.58 23.28 1.47
CA LEU A 20 -0.38 22.78 2.47
C LEU A 20 -1.64 22.22 1.81
N ASP A 21 -2.16 22.87 0.77
CA ASP A 21 -3.31 22.40 0.00
C ASP A 21 -3.00 21.07 -0.70
N THR A 22 -1.79 20.91 -1.25
CA THR A 22 -1.33 19.65 -1.87
C THR A 22 -1.29 18.53 -0.84
N LEU A 23 -0.73 18.79 0.36
CA LEU A 23 -0.69 17.81 1.45
C LEU A 23 -2.10 17.39 1.91
N VAL A 24 -3.00 18.36 2.13
CA VAL A 24 -4.38 18.10 2.57
C VAL A 24 -5.19 17.38 1.48
N ASN A 25 -4.99 17.73 0.21
CA ASN A 25 -5.66 17.04 -0.89
C ASN A 25 -5.18 15.59 -1.03
N GLY A 26 -3.87 15.35 -0.89
CA GLY A 26 -3.31 14.00 -0.81
C GLY A 26 -3.94 13.17 0.31
N LEU A 27 -4.13 13.75 1.50
CA LEU A 27 -4.86 13.08 2.59
C LEU A 27 -6.33 12.80 2.27
N SER A 28 -6.99 13.69 1.55
CA SER A 28 -8.39 13.50 1.15
C SER A 28 -8.54 12.28 0.22
N ARG A 29 -7.51 11.98 -0.59
CA ARG A 29 -7.43 10.76 -1.41
C ARG A 29 -7.17 9.48 -0.61
N LEU A 30 -6.74 9.61 0.65
CA LEU A 30 -6.40 8.50 1.55
C LEU A 30 -7.38 8.36 2.73
N GLU A 31 -8.38 9.23 2.85
CA GLU A 31 -9.33 9.24 3.97
C GLU A 31 -10.11 7.93 4.11
N TYR A 32 -10.35 7.22 2.99
CA TYR A 32 -11.01 5.92 3.00
C TYR A 32 -10.21 4.84 3.74
N ARG A 33 -8.89 5.03 3.89
CA ARG A 33 -8.01 4.11 4.61
C ARG A 33 -8.07 4.37 6.13
N GLY A 34 -8.09 5.64 6.55
CA GLY A 34 -8.16 6.07 7.95
C GLY A 34 -8.75 7.46 8.14
N TYR A 35 -9.61 7.62 9.17
CA TYR A 35 -10.42 8.82 9.37
C TYR A 35 -10.61 9.24 10.84
N ASP A 36 -9.90 8.61 11.79
CA ASP A 36 -10.03 8.96 13.22
C ASP A 36 -9.36 10.29 13.55
N SER A 37 -8.28 10.60 12.83
CA SER A 37 -7.51 11.83 12.97
C SER A 37 -6.56 12.03 11.80
N ALA A 38 -6.09 13.26 11.60
CA ALA A 38 -5.14 13.60 10.53
C ALA A 38 -4.17 14.70 10.99
N GLY A 39 -3.05 14.85 10.30
CA GLY A 39 -2.11 15.95 10.52
C GLY A 39 -1.08 16.09 9.41
N LEU A 40 -0.33 17.19 9.45
CA LEU A 40 0.73 17.51 8.50
C LEU A 40 1.91 18.21 9.17
N ALA A 41 3.06 18.16 8.50
CA ALA A 41 4.23 18.95 8.83
C ALA A 41 4.86 19.59 7.59
N ALA A 42 5.23 20.86 7.72
CA ALA A 42 5.86 21.68 6.69
C ALA A 42 6.84 22.67 7.33
N ASP A 43 7.59 23.42 6.52
CA ASP A 43 8.53 24.43 7.02
C ASP A 43 7.83 25.64 7.63
N GLY A 44 8.30 26.02 8.83
CA GLY A 44 7.85 27.17 9.60
C GLY A 44 8.33 28.51 9.04
N ASP A 45 8.05 29.58 9.78
CA ASP A 45 8.34 30.95 9.35
C ASP A 45 9.83 31.27 9.49
N ALA A 46 10.46 30.79 10.56
CA ALA A 46 11.89 30.86 10.72
C ALA A 46 12.62 29.72 10.00
N GLU A 47 13.91 29.95 9.69
CA GLU A 47 14.79 28.91 9.14
C GLU A 47 14.97 27.78 10.16
N GLY A 48 14.86 26.53 9.70
CA GLY A 48 14.96 25.34 10.55
C GLY A 48 13.72 25.04 11.41
N GLU A 49 12.70 25.91 11.41
CA GLU A 49 11.45 25.69 12.14
C GLU A 49 10.53 24.71 11.41
N THR A 50 9.77 23.91 12.15
CA THR A 50 8.77 22.99 11.60
C THR A 50 7.37 23.37 12.08
N LEU A 51 6.48 23.69 11.13
CA LEU A 51 5.05 23.83 11.35
C LEU A 51 4.42 22.44 11.44
N ILE A 52 3.70 22.14 12.53
CA ILE A 52 2.94 20.90 12.70
C ILE A 52 1.49 21.26 13.00
N VAL A 53 0.56 20.77 12.18
CA VAL A 53 -0.89 20.96 12.39
C VAL A 53 -1.54 19.59 12.46
N LYS A 54 -2.26 19.33 13.54
CA LYS A 54 -2.90 18.03 13.81
C LYS A 54 -4.34 18.24 14.25
N GLN A 55 -5.24 17.37 13.85
CA GLN A 55 -6.65 17.46 14.20
C GLN A 55 -7.28 16.08 14.37
N LYS A 56 -8.16 15.96 15.38
CA LYS A 56 -9.02 14.77 15.54
C LYS A 56 -10.19 14.83 14.57
N GLY A 57 -10.56 13.69 14.00
CA GLY A 57 -11.64 13.54 13.03
C GLY A 57 -11.15 13.54 11.58
N LYS A 58 -12.10 13.82 10.67
CA LYS A 58 -11.91 13.78 9.22
C LYS A 58 -10.95 14.84 8.69
N VAL A 59 -10.43 14.63 7.49
CA VAL A 59 -9.50 15.55 6.81
C VAL A 59 -10.10 16.93 6.60
N ALA A 60 -11.43 17.03 6.42
CA ALA A 60 -12.13 18.32 6.34
C ALA A 60 -11.93 19.19 7.59
N ALA A 61 -11.84 18.59 8.78
CA ALA A 61 -11.58 19.32 10.02
C ALA A 61 -10.12 19.82 10.08
N LEU A 62 -9.17 19.01 9.60
CA LEU A 62 -7.78 19.43 9.47
C LEU A 62 -7.65 20.60 8.49
N LYS A 63 -8.32 20.52 7.33
CA LYS A 63 -8.31 21.59 6.33
C LYS A 63 -8.75 22.93 6.94
N LYS A 64 -9.86 22.93 7.67
CA LYS A 64 -10.36 24.11 8.37
C LYS A 64 -9.34 24.65 9.37
N LEU A 65 -8.73 23.77 10.17
CA LEU A 65 -7.72 24.17 11.17
C LEU A 65 -6.46 24.76 10.52
N VAL A 66 -6.07 24.26 9.35
CA VAL A 66 -4.95 24.80 8.56
C VAL A 66 -5.27 26.23 8.08
N GLU A 67 -6.47 26.46 7.57
CA GLU A 67 -6.93 27.80 7.14
C GLU A 67 -7.02 28.81 8.31
N GLU A 68 -7.26 28.32 9.53
CA GLU A 68 -7.33 29.11 10.77
C GLU A 68 -5.94 29.39 11.40
N GLN A 69 -4.83 28.86 10.86
CA GLN A 69 -3.49 29.11 11.40
C GLN A 69 -3.03 30.55 11.12
N GLU A 70 -2.43 31.20 12.13
CA GLU A 70 -1.78 32.50 12.01
C GLU A 70 -0.35 32.36 11.46
N ILE A 71 -0.22 31.99 10.19
CA ILE A 71 1.06 31.77 9.48
C ILE A 71 1.13 32.53 8.16
N ASP A 72 2.34 32.82 7.67
CA ASP A 72 2.51 33.42 6.35
C ASP A 72 2.24 32.39 5.23
N PHE A 73 1.06 32.44 4.63
CA PHE A 73 0.69 31.59 3.49
C PHE A 73 1.41 31.96 2.18
N SER A 74 1.95 33.19 2.10
CA SER A 74 2.58 33.73 0.88
C SER A 74 4.07 33.45 0.79
N LYS A 75 4.69 32.93 1.87
CA LYS A 75 6.10 32.51 1.88
C LYS A 75 6.36 31.50 0.76
N VAL A 76 7.34 31.82 -0.09
CA VAL A 76 7.72 31.02 -1.26
C VAL A 76 8.90 30.11 -0.94
N PHE A 77 8.79 28.85 -1.34
CA PHE A 77 9.84 27.86 -1.25
C PHE A 77 10.30 27.46 -2.66
N VAL A 78 11.60 27.65 -2.95
CA VAL A 78 12.23 27.15 -4.18
C VAL A 78 12.39 25.64 -4.13
N SER A 79 12.78 25.13 -2.96
CA SER A 79 12.83 23.73 -2.62
C SER A 79 12.18 23.55 -1.25
N HIS A 80 11.40 22.48 -1.10
CA HIS A 80 10.72 22.16 0.16
C HIS A 80 10.33 20.68 0.16
N CYS A 81 10.23 20.11 1.35
CA CYS A 81 9.58 18.83 1.57
C CYS A 81 8.53 18.95 2.69
N GLY A 82 7.38 18.32 2.50
CA GLY A 82 6.30 18.25 3.48
C GLY A 82 5.80 16.82 3.64
N MET A 83 5.18 16.54 4.77
CA MET A 83 4.54 15.25 5.03
C MET A 83 3.16 15.43 5.66
N ALA A 84 2.31 14.44 5.48
CA ALA A 84 0.97 14.41 5.99
C ALA A 84 0.54 12.97 6.28
N HIS A 85 -0.42 12.81 7.19
CA HIS A 85 -0.90 11.50 7.62
C HIS A 85 -2.38 11.49 7.97
N THR A 86 -3.06 10.41 7.60
CA THR A 86 -4.36 10.02 8.15
C THR A 86 -4.23 8.75 9.00
N ARG A 87 -4.82 8.77 10.19
CA ARG A 87 -4.63 7.74 11.20
C ARG A 87 -5.93 6.97 11.45
N TRP A 88 -5.81 5.65 11.45
CA TRP A 88 -6.73 4.70 12.07
C TRP A 88 -6.07 4.21 13.35
N ALA A 89 -6.64 4.52 14.52
CA ALA A 89 -5.95 4.29 15.78
C ALA A 89 -5.86 2.80 16.14
N THR A 90 -4.65 2.27 16.30
CA THR A 90 -4.38 0.91 16.83
C THR A 90 -3.91 0.97 18.29
N HIS A 91 -2.96 1.87 18.60
CA HIS A 91 -2.47 2.16 19.95
C HIS A 91 -2.85 3.57 20.38
N GLY A 92 -3.39 3.74 21.58
CA GLY A 92 -3.78 5.06 22.10
C GLY A 92 -5.04 5.64 21.43
N GLN A 93 -5.88 6.27 22.25
CA GLN A 93 -7.16 6.83 21.79
C GLN A 93 -6.96 7.91 20.71
N PRO A 94 -7.90 8.07 19.76
CA PRO A 94 -7.90 9.18 18.82
C PRO A 94 -7.91 10.53 19.54
N SER A 95 -6.81 11.28 19.43
CA SER A 95 -6.60 12.61 20.01
C SER A 95 -5.65 13.40 19.13
N GLN A 96 -5.67 14.73 19.24
CA GLN A 96 -4.74 15.60 18.52
C GLN A 96 -3.27 15.26 18.84
N LEU A 97 -3.00 14.88 20.09
CA LEU A 97 -1.67 14.53 20.57
C LEU A 97 -1.16 13.23 19.93
N ASN A 98 -2.00 12.20 19.86
CA ASN A 98 -1.70 10.89 19.26
C ASN A 98 -1.76 10.89 17.73
N SER A 99 -2.24 11.96 17.09
CA SER A 99 -2.16 12.13 15.64
C SER A 99 -0.71 12.25 15.21
N HIS A 100 -0.40 11.75 14.02
CA HIS A 100 0.86 12.00 13.34
C HIS A 100 0.81 13.37 12.62
N PRO A 101 1.95 14.00 12.30
CA PRO A 101 3.33 13.58 12.59
C PRO A 101 3.71 13.61 14.08
N HIS A 102 4.63 12.72 14.48
CA HIS A 102 5.27 12.76 15.80
C HIS A 102 6.59 13.53 15.75
N ARG A 103 6.94 14.18 16.86
CA ARG A 103 8.14 15.01 17.02
C ARG A 103 9.12 14.41 18.02
N SER A 104 10.42 14.58 17.77
CA SER A 104 11.48 14.11 18.66
C SER A 104 11.57 14.88 19.98
N ASP A 105 11.19 16.15 19.99
CA ASP A 105 11.38 17.07 21.11
C ASP A 105 10.46 18.29 20.93
N PRO A 106 10.34 19.20 21.92
CA PRO A 106 9.48 20.37 21.81
C PRO A 106 9.81 21.28 20.61
N ASN A 107 11.07 21.32 20.15
CA ASN A 107 11.48 22.11 18.98
C ASN A 107 11.30 21.38 17.65
N SER A 108 10.81 20.13 17.67
CA SER A 108 10.55 19.32 16.49
C SER A 108 11.76 19.15 15.58
N GLU A 109 12.93 18.82 16.15
CA GLU A 109 14.16 18.61 15.37
C GLU A 109 14.00 17.50 14.33
N PHE A 110 13.29 16.43 14.67
CA PHE A 110 12.89 15.36 13.76
C PHE A 110 11.38 15.16 13.82
N THR A 111 10.78 14.97 12.65
CA THR A 111 9.36 14.64 12.50
C THR A 111 9.17 13.38 11.66
N ILE A 112 8.18 12.56 12.05
CA ILE A 112 7.94 11.26 11.43
C ILE A 112 6.44 11.00 11.27
N VAL A 113 6.07 10.42 10.14
CA VAL A 113 4.78 9.75 9.93
C VAL A 113 5.00 8.25 9.72
N HIS A 114 4.06 7.44 10.18
CA HIS A 114 4.18 5.98 10.25
C HIS A 114 2.88 5.27 9.90
N ASN A 115 2.98 4.22 9.09
CA ASN A 115 1.93 3.23 8.88
C ASN A 115 2.45 1.86 9.30
N GLY A 116 1.78 1.21 10.25
CA GLY A 116 2.21 -0.10 10.72
C GLY A 116 2.16 -0.20 12.24
N ILE A 117 2.91 -1.17 12.78
CA ILE A 117 3.06 -1.42 14.21
C ILE A 117 4.51 -1.75 14.49
N ILE A 118 5.11 -1.04 15.45
CA ILE A 118 6.41 -1.38 16.01
C ILE A 118 6.22 -2.34 17.18
N THR A 119 6.68 -3.58 17.02
CA THR A 119 6.37 -4.67 17.98
C THR A 119 7.21 -4.59 19.23
N ASN A 120 8.44 -4.07 19.14
CA ASN A 120 9.38 -3.92 20.25
C ASN A 120 9.39 -2.49 20.85
N TYR A 121 8.28 -1.76 20.70
CA TYR A 121 8.19 -0.36 21.14
C TYR A 121 8.38 -0.21 22.66
N LYS A 122 7.94 -1.19 23.46
CA LYS A 122 8.00 -1.13 24.94
C LYS A 122 9.45 -1.19 25.44
N GLU A 123 10.26 -2.04 24.82
CA GLU A 123 11.67 -2.24 25.11
C GLU A 123 12.45 -0.95 24.83
N ILE A 124 12.24 -0.36 23.64
CA ILE A 124 12.89 0.88 23.24
C ILE A 124 12.43 2.05 24.11
N ARG A 125 11.12 2.14 24.43
CA ARG A 125 10.59 3.19 25.33
C ARG A 125 11.30 3.16 26.68
N THR A 126 11.38 1.98 27.29
CA THR A 126 12.04 1.77 28.59
C THR A 126 13.51 2.17 28.54
N LEU A 127 14.20 1.88 27.43
CA LEU A 127 15.60 2.26 27.23
C LEU A 127 15.77 3.78 27.16
N LEU A 128 14.93 4.47 26.37
CA LEU A 128 14.99 5.92 26.19
C LEU A 128 14.59 6.68 27.46
N GLU A 129 13.60 6.20 28.20
CA GLU A 129 13.21 6.76 29.51
C GLU A 129 14.39 6.70 30.50
N LYS A 130 15.11 5.57 30.57
CA LYS A 130 16.32 5.44 31.39
C LYS A 130 17.45 6.39 30.97
N LYS A 131 17.46 6.84 29.71
CA LYS A 131 18.40 7.82 29.17
C LYS A 131 17.92 9.27 29.34
N GLY A 132 16.78 9.49 30.02
CA GLY A 132 16.25 10.81 30.35
C GLY A 132 15.30 11.39 29.29
N THR A 133 14.87 10.61 28.30
CA THR A 133 13.89 11.06 27.31
C THR A 133 12.48 11.02 27.88
N THR A 134 11.71 12.09 27.67
CA THR A 134 10.28 12.17 28.04
C THR A 134 9.38 11.87 26.84
N PHE A 135 8.25 11.21 27.11
CA PHE A 135 7.23 10.86 26.11
C PHE A 135 5.95 11.67 26.35
N GLU A 136 5.32 12.10 25.26
CA GLU A 136 4.09 12.89 25.27
C GLU A 136 2.86 12.05 24.91
N THR A 137 3.05 10.91 24.25
CA THR A 137 1.99 10.10 23.62
C THR A 137 2.12 8.63 23.99
N ASP A 138 1.03 7.87 23.84
CA ASP A 138 1.01 6.41 24.04
C ASP A 138 1.18 5.64 22.73
N THR A 139 1.71 6.30 21.70
CA THR A 139 1.90 5.71 20.38
C THR A 139 3.25 5.01 20.29
N ASP A 140 3.28 3.91 19.55
CA ASP A 140 4.50 3.23 19.14
C ASP A 140 5.37 4.12 18.22
N THR A 141 4.74 5.01 17.44
CA THR A 141 5.42 5.92 16.51
C THR A 141 6.31 6.96 17.20
N GLU A 142 5.91 7.53 18.34
CA GLU A 142 6.70 8.57 19.01
C GLU A 142 8.11 8.07 19.38
N ILE A 143 8.22 6.80 19.74
CA ILE A 143 9.49 6.15 20.09
C ILE A 143 10.48 6.20 18.94
N VAL A 144 10.02 6.11 17.69
CA VAL A 144 10.88 6.22 16.52
C VAL A 144 11.43 7.64 16.38
N ALA A 145 10.61 8.67 16.65
CA ALA A 145 11.06 10.07 16.59
C ALA A 145 12.08 10.37 17.70
N LYS A 146 11.82 9.87 18.92
CA LYS A 146 12.76 9.99 20.04
C LYS A 146 14.05 9.22 19.79
N LEU A 147 13.97 8.00 19.27
CA LEU A 147 15.13 7.16 18.95
C LEU A 147 16.01 7.81 17.88
N THR A 148 15.40 8.40 16.85
CA THR A 148 16.13 9.13 15.80
C THR A 148 16.98 10.24 16.39
N LYS A 149 16.40 11.06 17.30
CA LYS A 149 17.14 12.10 18.00
C LYS A 149 18.22 11.53 18.91
N TYR A 150 17.91 10.50 19.69
CA TYR A 150 18.87 9.87 20.59
C TYR A 150 20.11 9.36 19.85
N ILE A 151 19.92 8.69 18.70
CA ILE A 151 21.01 8.20 17.87
C ILE A 151 21.79 9.38 17.27
N PHE A 152 21.11 10.43 16.79
CA PHE A 152 21.75 11.63 16.25
C PHE A 152 22.63 12.32 17.29
N ASP A 153 22.12 12.55 18.50
CA ASP A 153 22.84 13.20 19.61
C ASP A 153 24.02 12.34 20.12
N SER A 154 23.97 11.01 19.89
CA SER A 154 25.04 10.08 20.27
C SER A 154 26.20 10.04 19.27
N GLN A 155 26.04 10.62 18.07
CA GLN A 155 27.11 10.67 17.07
C GLN A 155 28.13 11.77 17.40
N LYS A 156 29.42 11.46 17.23
CA LYS A 156 30.51 12.43 17.41
C LYS A 156 30.65 13.41 16.24
N GLU A 157 30.22 13.00 15.06
CA GLU A 157 30.32 13.75 13.81
C GLU A 157 28.95 13.79 13.11
N LYS A 158 28.73 14.80 12.26
CA LYS A 158 27.51 14.90 11.47
C LYS A 158 27.46 13.76 10.44
N VAL A 159 26.55 12.81 10.66
CA VAL A 159 26.28 11.72 9.72
C VAL A 159 25.31 12.17 8.61
N SER A 160 25.23 11.44 7.51
CA SER A 160 24.18 11.67 6.52
C SER A 160 22.82 11.24 7.07
N PHE A 161 21.74 11.81 6.54
CA PHE A 161 20.39 11.46 6.98
C PHE A 161 20.08 9.96 6.76
N THR A 162 20.58 9.41 5.65
CA THR A 162 20.43 7.99 5.33
C THR A 162 21.14 7.07 6.32
N VAL A 163 22.35 7.43 6.77
CA VAL A 163 23.10 6.66 7.77
C VAL A 163 22.37 6.69 9.12
N LEU A 164 21.84 7.84 9.52
CA LEU A 164 21.03 7.98 10.74
C LEU A 164 19.82 7.05 10.70
N VAL A 165 19.02 7.12 9.62
CA VAL A 165 17.82 6.29 9.49
C VAL A 165 18.17 4.80 9.40
N LYS A 166 19.25 4.43 8.70
CA LYS A 166 19.78 3.06 8.69
C LYS A 166 20.07 2.52 10.09
N GLN A 167 20.58 3.34 11.01
CA GLN A 167 20.82 2.94 12.40
C GLN A 167 19.51 2.79 13.17
N VAL A 168 18.56 3.72 13.00
CA VAL A 168 17.22 3.61 13.60
C VAL A 168 16.55 2.30 13.20
N LEU A 169 16.53 1.98 11.90
CA LEU A 169 15.86 0.78 11.37
C LEU A 169 16.43 -0.56 11.86
N LYS A 170 17.69 -0.59 12.31
CA LYS A 170 18.30 -1.80 12.88
C LYS A 170 17.72 -2.17 14.25
N GLU A 171 17.24 -1.17 14.98
CA GLU A 171 16.66 -1.34 16.31
C GLU A 171 15.15 -1.62 16.27
N LEU A 172 14.50 -1.41 15.11
CA LEU A 172 13.04 -1.56 14.98
C LEU A 172 12.64 -2.96 14.53
N GLU A 173 11.65 -3.51 15.23
CA GLU A 173 10.94 -4.73 14.85
C GLU A 173 9.48 -4.42 14.51
N GLY A 174 8.92 -5.22 13.60
CA GLY A 174 7.52 -5.12 13.18
C GLY A 174 7.36 -4.81 11.69
N SER A 175 6.19 -4.28 11.35
CA SER A 175 5.82 -3.86 10.00
C SER A 175 5.57 -2.37 10.00
N PHE A 176 6.21 -1.63 9.11
CA PHE A 176 6.16 -0.17 9.07
C PHE A 176 6.39 0.39 7.67
N ALA A 177 5.83 1.57 7.41
CA ALA A 177 6.27 2.49 6.38
C ALA A 177 6.43 3.86 7.03
N PHE A 178 7.54 4.53 6.74
CA PHE A 178 7.91 5.81 7.36
C PHE A 178 8.27 6.86 6.33
N ILE A 179 8.02 8.12 6.70
CA ILE A 179 8.68 9.29 6.15
C ILE A 179 9.32 10.04 7.32
N PHE A 180 10.63 10.27 7.23
CA PHE A 180 11.44 11.04 8.17
C PHE A 180 11.77 12.40 7.56
N LYS A 181 11.75 13.45 8.40
CA LYS A 181 12.18 14.80 8.03
C LYS A 181 12.85 15.51 9.19
N SER A 182 13.80 16.39 8.89
CA SER A 182 14.41 17.30 9.86
C SER A 182 14.73 18.64 9.23
N ASN A 183 13.94 19.68 9.55
CA ASN A 183 14.18 21.01 9.01
C ASN A 183 15.48 21.63 9.54
N LYS A 184 15.84 21.30 10.78
CA LYS A 184 16.99 21.86 11.47
C LYS A 184 18.32 21.28 10.98
N HIS A 185 18.38 19.97 10.74
CA HIS A 185 19.65 19.27 10.48
C HIS A 185 19.85 18.88 9.02
N TYR A 186 18.75 18.60 8.30
CA TYR A 186 18.70 18.11 6.92
C TYR A 186 17.59 18.85 6.11
N PRO A 187 17.71 20.17 5.91
CA PRO A 187 16.70 20.96 5.24
C PRO A 187 16.48 20.49 3.79
N ASN A 188 15.23 20.48 3.32
CA ASN A 188 14.83 20.03 1.98
C ASN A 188 15.13 18.54 1.69
N GLU A 189 15.40 17.74 2.71
CA GLU A 189 15.62 16.30 2.57
C GLU A 189 14.49 15.50 3.22
N VAL A 190 14.20 14.35 2.62
CA VAL A 190 13.31 13.34 3.20
C VAL A 190 13.92 11.94 3.02
N VAL A 191 13.78 11.12 4.05
CA VAL A 191 14.07 9.69 3.96
C VAL A 191 12.78 8.90 4.16
N ALA A 192 12.46 8.04 3.21
CA ALA A 192 11.27 7.20 3.18
C ALA A 192 11.69 5.72 3.15
N THR A 193 11.02 4.87 3.91
CA THR A 193 11.39 3.44 4.02
C THR A 193 10.19 2.60 4.38
N ARG A 194 10.23 1.31 4.06
CA ARG A 194 9.18 0.35 4.40
C ARG A 194 9.70 -1.02 4.76
N ARG A 195 8.90 -1.76 5.51
CA ARG A 195 8.98 -3.20 5.76
C ARG A 195 7.56 -3.69 6.05
N GLY A 196 6.95 -4.47 5.17
CA GLY A 196 5.60 -5.00 5.36
C GLY A 196 4.44 -4.00 5.25
N SER A 197 4.68 -2.74 4.87
CA SER A 197 3.63 -1.74 4.61
C SER A 197 3.88 -1.00 3.29
N PRO A 198 2.86 -0.78 2.43
CA PRO A 198 3.05 -0.11 1.13
C PRO A 198 3.60 1.31 1.22
N LEU A 199 4.56 1.62 0.34
CA LEU A 199 5.09 2.97 0.13
C LEU A 199 5.55 3.11 -1.33
N ILE A 200 5.15 4.19 -1.97
CA ILE A 200 5.28 4.45 -3.40
C ILE A 200 5.85 5.85 -3.59
N VAL A 201 6.73 6.02 -4.57
CA VAL A 201 7.29 7.31 -4.98
C VAL A 201 6.79 7.69 -6.37
N GLY A 202 5.96 8.72 -6.46
CA GLY A 202 5.57 9.38 -7.69
C GLY A 202 6.60 10.40 -8.13
N VAL A 203 6.89 10.44 -9.42
CA VAL A 203 7.85 11.39 -10.01
C VAL A 203 7.17 12.24 -11.06
N LYS A 204 7.30 13.56 -10.95
CA LYS A 204 6.80 14.52 -11.93
C LYS A 204 7.92 15.47 -12.36
N THR A 205 8.16 15.49 -13.66
CA THR A 205 9.27 16.25 -14.24
C THR A 205 8.89 16.70 -15.65
N ALA A 206 9.33 17.89 -16.04
CA ALA A 206 9.02 18.47 -17.36
C ALA A 206 9.86 17.84 -18.49
N LYS A 207 11.12 17.45 -18.21
CA LYS A 207 11.98 16.74 -19.16
C LYS A 207 11.84 15.23 -19.01
N LYS A 208 12.15 14.50 -20.07
CA LYS A 208 12.19 13.02 -20.04
C LYS A 208 13.30 12.57 -19.08
N LEU A 209 13.00 11.58 -18.24
CA LEU A 209 14.04 10.92 -17.44
C LEU A 209 14.94 10.11 -18.38
N LYS A 210 16.22 10.03 -18.05
CA LYS A 210 17.22 9.34 -18.87
C LYS A 210 17.03 7.82 -18.87
N VAL A 211 16.62 7.28 -17.73
CA VAL A 211 16.31 5.86 -17.54
C VAL A 211 15.03 5.71 -16.72
N ASP A 212 14.30 4.63 -16.98
CA ASP A 212 13.07 4.27 -16.26
C ASP A 212 13.35 3.33 -15.07
N PHE A 213 14.53 3.43 -14.46
CA PHE A 213 14.87 2.67 -13.26
C PHE A 213 15.84 3.44 -12.36
N VAL A 214 15.80 3.13 -11.07
CA VAL A 214 16.72 3.66 -10.05
C VAL A 214 17.58 2.50 -9.55
N ASP A 215 18.89 2.72 -9.49
CA ASP A 215 19.84 1.73 -8.96
C ASP A 215 19.68 1.61 -7.45
N VAL A 216 19.78 0.39 -6.92
CA VAL A 216 19.77 0.12 -5.48
C VAL A 216 21.21 0.04 -4.98
N GLU A 217 21.55 0.90 -4.04
CA GLU A 217 22.85 0.93 -3.40
C GLU A 217 22.88 0.03 -2.16
N PHE A 218 23.82 -0.90 -2.14
CA PHE A 218 24.04 -1.76 -0.98
C PHE A 218 25.12 -1.14 -0.09
N GLY A 219 24.85 -1.06 1.21
CA GLY A 219 25.87 -0.64 2.18
C GLY A 219 27.07 -1.60 2.15
N ASN A 220 28.27 -1.06 1.96
CA ASN A 220 29.50 -1.85 2.08
C ASN A 220 29.71 -2.26 3.56
N PRO A 221 29.93 -3.55 3.86
CA PRO A 221 30.19 -4.00 5.23
C PRO A 221 31.47 -3.40 5.85
N SER A 222 32.36 -2.80 5.05
CA SER A 222 33.61 -2.17 5.49
C SER A 222 33.42 -0.79 6.15
N GLU A 223 32.31 -0.07 5.89
CA GLU A 223 32.07 1.23 6.55
C GLU A 223 31.68 1.07 8.03
N ALA A 224 31.18 -0.10 8.43
CA ALA A 224 30.86 -0.41 9.82
C ALA A 224 32.12 -0.66 10.69
N HIS A 225 33.27 -0.97 10.09
CA HIS A 225 34.51 -1.30 10.82
C HIS A 225 35.58 -0.20 10.78
N ALA A 226 35.43 0.83 9.94
CA ALA A 226 36.43 1.88 9.77
C ALA A 226 36.51 2.90 10.93
N LEU A 227 35.59 2.85 11.91
CA LEU A 227 35.56 3.75 13.07
C LEU A 227 36.18 3.15 14.35
N SER A 228 36.74 1.94 14.28
CA SER A 228 37.32 1.24 15.46
C SER A 228 38.85 1.05 15.39
N ALA A 229 39.50 1.39 14.28
CA ALA A 229 40.95 1.21 14.13
C ALA A 229 41.62 2.43 13.50
N LYS A 230 41.92 3.45 14.32
CA LYS A 230 42.93 4.46 13.99
C LYS A 230 43.93 4.60 15.13
N GLU A 231 44.67 3.53 15.38
CA GLU A 231 46.04 3.60 15.91
C GLU A 231 46.90 2.60 15.15
N SER A 232 47.58 3.08 14.10
CA SER A 232 48.94 2.61 13.74
C SER A 232 49.44 3.39 12.52
N ASN A 233 50.65 3.92 12.69
CA ASN A 233 51.41 4.68 11.71
C ASN A 233 51.60 3.92 10.40
N SER A 234 51.29 4.58 9.28
CA SER A 234 51.81 4.23 7.97
C SER A 234 51.85 5.48 7.10
N TYR A 235 52.99 6.17 7.13
CA TYR A 235 53.36 7.15 6.10
C TYR A 235 53.51 6.42 4.77
N LEU A 236 52.96 7.01 3.69
CA LEU A 236 53.02 6.61 2.27
C LEU A 236 51.73 5.95 1.73
N THR A 237 50.81 6.79 1.24
CA THR A 237 49.91 6.45 0.12
C THR A 237 49.40 7.76 -0.50
N PRO A 238 49.43 7.94 -1.84
CA PRO A 238 49.05 9.21 -2.45
C PRO A 238 47.53 9.40 -2.33
N THR A 239 47.15 10.60 -1.94
CA THR A 239 45.78 11.08 -1.81
C THR A 239 45.10 11.12 -3.17
N HIS A 240 44.35 10.08 -3.52
CA HIS A 240 43.28 10.19 -4.51
C HIS A 240 42.05 10.79 -3.81
N PRO A 241 41.47 11.89 -4.31
CA PRO A 241 40.20 12.38 -3.79
C PRO A 241 39.15 11.29 -4.05
N GLN A 242 38.60 10.71 -2.98
CA GLN A 242 37.43 9.85 -3.06
C GLN A 242 36.24 10.70 -3.53
N LEU A 243 36.08 10.80 -4.84
CA LEU A 243 34.83 11.20 -5.47
C LEU A 243 33.75 10.19 -5.04
N GLN A 244 32.83 10.61 -4.18
CA GLN A 244 31.54 9.93 -4.00
C GLN A 244 30.80 9.95 -5.35
N ARG A 245 31.03 8.92 -6.17
CA ARG A 245 30.28 8.67 -7.39
C ARG A 245 29.12 7.73 -7.06
N SER A 246 27.97 8.29 -6.72
CA SER A 246 26.70 7.61 -6.97
C SER A 246 25.55 8.60 -7.14
N GLN A 247 25.72 9.55 -8.06
CA GLN A 247 24.57 10.30 -8.59
C GLN A 247 23.59 9.31 -9.24
N SER A 248 22.32 9.45 -8.90
CA SER A 248 21.28 8.59 -9.46
C SER A 248 21.15 8.87 -10.96
N ARG A 249 21.51 7.89 -11.80
CA ARG A 249 21.54 8.03 -13.27
C ARG A 249 20.21 8.44 -13.89
N ALA A 250 19.11 8.23 -13.17
CA ALA A 250 17.75 8.53 -13.59
C ALA A 250 17.45 10.04 -13.68
N PHE A 251 18.07 10.85 -12.82
CA PHE A 251 17.68 12.25 -12.59
C PHE A 251 18.71 13.27 -13.11
N LEU A 252 19.75 12.79 -13.79
CA LEU A 252 20.73 13.63 -14.48
C LEU A 252 20.17 14.21 -15.78
N SER A 253 20.24 15.53 -15.95
CA SER A 253 20.05 16.17 -17.26
C SER A 253 21.24 15.87 -18.18
N GLU A 254 21.04 15.96 -19.51
CA GLU A 254 22.13 15.76 -20.49
C GLU A 254 23.32 16.73 -20.28
N ASP A 255 23.06 17.88 -19.65
CA ASP A 255 24.03 18.95 -19.40
C ASP A 255 24.63 18.93 -17.98
N GLY A 256 24.24 17.97 -17.12
CA GLY A 256 24.71 17.88 -15.72
C GLY A 256 24.19 18.99 -14.79
N THR A 257 23.18 19.74 -15.21
CA THR A 257 22.52 20.79 -14.40
C THR A 257 21.33 20.22 -13.61
N PRO A 258 21.08 20.66 -12.36
CA PRO A 258 19.95 20.20 -11.58
C PRO A 258 18.63 20.62 -12.25
N GLN A 259 17.68 19.69 -12.33
CA GLN A 259 16.43 19.92 -13.03
C GLN A 259 15.27 20.18 -12.05
N PRO A 260 14.35 21.11 -12.36
CA PRO A 260 13.07 21.22 -11.67
C PRO A 260 12.32 19.89 -11.64
N ILE A 261 12.01 19.40 -10.44
CA ILE A 261 11.36 18.10 -10.23
C ILE A 261 10.48 18.12 -8.98
N GLU A 262 9.38 17.37 -9.03
CA GLU A 262 8.49 17.14 -7.91
C GLU A 262 8.42 15.64 -7.60
N PHE A 263 8.52 15.29 -6.31
CA PHE A 263 8.35 13.93 -5.80
C PHE A 263 7.12 13.85 -4.90
N PHE A 264 6.39 12.75 -5.01
CA PHE A 264 5.19 12.48 -4.23
C PHE A 264 5.35 11.13 -3.53
N LEU A 265 5.42 11.12 -2.21
CA LEU A 265 5.50 9.89 -1.43
C LEU A 265 4.09 9.52 -0.99
N ALA A 266 3.64 8.30 -1.19
CA ALA A 266 2.33 7.88 -0.70
C ALA A 266 2.27 6.40 -0.34
N SER A 267 1.42 6.06 0.63
CA SER A 267 1.09 4.66 0.92
C SER A 267 0.09 4.05 -0.06
N ASP A 268 -0.52 4.85 -0.93
CA ASP A 268 -1.44 4.40 -1.99
C ASP A 268 -1.32 5.29 -3.23
N ALA A 269 -1.47 4.68 -4.42
CA ALA A 269 -1.38 5.35 -5.69
C ALA A 269 -2.51 6.40 -5.92
N SER A 270 -3.64 6.28 -5.23
CA SER A 270 -4.78 7.21 -5.35
C SER A 270 -4.42 8.65 -5.00
N ALA A 271 -3.43 8.86 -4.14
CA ALA A 271 -2.93 10.18 -3.77
C ALA A 271 -1.92 10.76 -4.77
N ILE A 272 -1.34 9.92 -5.63
CA ILE A 272 -0.30 10.32 -6.60
C ILE A 272 -0.90 10.59 -7.97
N ILE A 273 -1.95 9.85 -8.36
CA ILE A 273 -2.44 9.79 -9.74
C ILE A 273 -2.91 11.14 -10.31
N GLU A 274 -3.38 12.06 -9.46
CA GLU A 274 -3.74 13.42 -9.89
C GLU A 274 -2.53 14.29 -10.27
N HIS A 275 -1.34 13.92 -9.80
CA HIS A 275 -0.10 14.64 -10.06
C HIS A 275 0.75 13.98 -11.14
N THR A 276 0.87 12.64 -11.12
CA THR A 276 1.67 11.88 -12.07
C THR A 276 1.23 10.43 -12.16
N LYS A 277 1.39 9.82 -13.34
CA LYS A 277 1.20 8.37 -13.56
C LYS A 277 2.49 7.58 -13.36
N ARG A 278 3.64 8.25 -13.27
CA ARG A 278 4.96 7.60 -13.16
C ARG A 278 5.28 7.36 -11.70
N VAL A 279 5.35 6.09 -11.31
CA VAL A 279 5.56 5.67 -9.93
C VAL A 279 6.64 4.61 -9.81
N LEU A 280 7.31 4.61 -8.66
CA LEU A 280 8.27 3.60 -8.24
C LEU A 280 7.74 2.98 -6.96
N PHE A 281 7.54 1.66 -6.96
CA PHE A 281 7.14 0.91 -5.78
C PHE A 281 8.37 0.54 -4.96
N LEU A 282 8.38 0.91 -3.68
CA LEU A 282 9.42 0.46 -2.77
C LEU A 282 9.15 -0.99 -2.36
N GLU A 283 10.23 -1.73 -2.14
CA GLU A 283 10.24 -3.06 -1.55
C GLU A 283 10.61 -2.99 -0.08
N ASP A 284 10.49 -4.11 0.62
CA ASP A 284 10.88 -4.19 2.03
C ASP A 284 12.39 -3.89 2.18
N ASP A 285 12.71 -3.16 3.23
CA ASP A 285 14.06 -2.66 3.57
C ASP A 285 14.69 -1.68 2.58
N ASP A 286 13.92 -1.21 1.59
CA ASP A 286 14.33 -0.05 0.78
C ASP A 286 14.32 1.21 1.64
N ILE A 287 15.37 2.03 1.48
CA ILE A 287 15.54 3.33 2.10
C ILE A 287 15.72 4.34 0.97
N ALA A 288 14.63 4.98 0.59
CA ALA A 288 14.59 6.04 -0.40
C ALA A 288 15.01 7.37 0.23
N HIS A 289 16.06 7.98 -0.28
CA HIS A 289 16.52 9.32 0.09
C HIS A 289 16.24 10.28 -1.05
N ILE A 290 15.52 11.36 -0.73
CA ILE A 290 15.24 12.45 -1.65
C ILE A 290 15.98 13.67 -1.14
N ALA A 291 16.97 14.12 -1.90
CA ALA A 291 17.80 15.29 -1.62
C ALA A 291 18.27 15.90 -2.93
N GLU A 292 18.36 17.24 -2.98
CA GLU A 292 18.89 17.98 -4.14
C GLU A 292 18.25 17.62 -5.51
N GLY A 293 16.98 17.21 -5.49
CA GLY A 293 16.27 16.79 -6.71
C GLY A 293 16.60 15.37 -7.20
N GLU A 294 17.42 14.62 -6.48
CA GLU A 294 17.71 13.22 -6.76
C GLU A 294 16.93 12.29 -5.84
N LEU A 295 16.56 11.11 -6.37
CA LEU A 295 16.07 9.98 -5.60
C LEU A 295 17.11 8.86 -5.66
N GLN A 296 17.63 8.50 -4.48
CA GLN A 296 18.58 7.41 -4.27
C GLN A 296 17.91 6.33 -3.41
N ILE A 297 18.12 5.05 -3.74
CA ILE A 297 17.55 3.94 -2.98
C ILE A 297 18.70 3.14 -2.39
N HIS A 298 18.73 3.02 -1.07
CA HIS A 298 19.72 2.22 -0.36
C HIS A 298 19.07 1.01 0.31
N ARG A 299 19.85 -0.07 0.48
CA ARG A 299 19.46 -1.23 1.29
C ARG A 299 20.58 -1.60 2.27
N LEU A 300 20.19 -2.09 3.45
CA LEU A 300 21.12 -2.49 4.52
C LEU A 300 21.88 -3.78 4.21
N ARG A 301 21.21 -4.75 3.58
CA ARG A 301 21.74 -6.07 3.25
C ARG A 301 21.33 -6.44 1.83
N ARG A 302 22.10 -7.30 1.19
CA ARG A 302 21.72 -7.93 -0.07
C ARG A 302 21.24 -9.34 0.25
N GLU A 303 20.00 -9.65 -0.06
CA GLU A 303 19.45 -11.00 0.05
C GLU A 303 19.45 -11.69 -1.32
N ASP A 304 19.48 -13.03 -1.33
CA ASP A 304 19.44 -13.82 -2.56
C ASP A 304 18.08 -13.64 -3.25
N GLY A 305 18.10 -13.04 -4.45
CA GLY A 305 16.89 -12.71 -5.23
C GLY A 305 16.57 -11.22 -5.33
N ASP A 306 17.29 -10.37 -4.61
CA ASP A 306 17.09 -8.92 -4.64
C ASP A 306 17.44 -8.31 -6.01
N SER A 307 16.47 -7.59 -6.59
CA SER A 307 16.73 -6.78 -7.78
C SER A 307 17.67 -5.62 -7.44
N SER A 308 18.71 -5.44 -8.25
CA SER A 308 19.65 -4.31 -8.15
C SER A 308 19.06 -2.99 -8.64
N THR A 309 17.83 -3.00 -9.15
CA THR A 309 17.15 -1.81 -9.69
C THR A 309 15.67 -1.80 -9.32
N ARG A 310 15.09 -0.61 -9.17
CA ARG A 310 13.64 -0.40 -9.05
C ARG A 310 13.13 0.28 -10.31
N SER A 311 12.18 -0.35 -11.00
CA SER A 311 11.59 0.21 -12.23
C SER A 311 10.59 1.31 -11.91
N ILE A 312 10.64 2.40 -12.68
CA ILE A 312 9.58 3.40 -12.75
C ILE A 312 8.51 2.87 -13.71
N GLN A 313 7.31 2.64 -13.19
CA GLN A 313 6.19 2.09 -13.92
C GLN A 313 5.16 3.19 -14.20
N THR A 314 4.39 3.02 -15.28
CA THR A 314 3.25 3.89 -15.58
C THR A 314 1.98 3.23 -15.06
N LEU A 315 1.26 3.92 -14.19
CA LEU A 315 -0.05 3.49 -13.71
C LEU A 315 -1.07 3.52 -14.85
N GLU A 316 -1.82 2.42 -15.00
CA GLU A 316 -2.97 2.32 -15.92
C GLU A 316 -4.25 2.97 -15.36
N MET A 317 -4.23 3.34 -14.08
CA MET A 317 -5.36 3.97 -13.39
C MET A 317 -5.66 5.37 -13.93
N GLU A 318 -6.94 5.72 -14.00
CA GLU A 318 -7.38 7.07 -14.35
C GLU A 318 -7.97 7.81 -13.15
N LEU A 319 -7.79 9.14 -13.10
CA LEU A 319 -8.31 9.98 -12.01
C LEU A 319 -9.84 9.85 -11.85
N ALA A 320 -10.58 9.66 -12.95
CA ALA A 320 -12.03 9.48 -12.91
C ALA A 320 -12.47 8.24 -12.10
N GLU A 321 -11.63 7.20 -12.04
CA GLU A 321 -11.94 5.97 -11.31
C GLU A 321 -11.96 6.18 -9.80
N ILE A 322 -11.18 7.12 -9.29
CA ILE A 322 -11.12 7.49 -7.86
C ILE A 322 -11.97 8.71 -7.50
N MET A 323 -12.77 9.22 -8.43
CA MET A 323 -13.70 10.34 -8.23
C MET A 323 -15.14 9.83 -8.11
N LYS A 324 -15.99 10.50 -7.34
CA LYS A 324 -17.40 10.12 -7.22
C LYS A 324 -18.22 10.35 -8.50
N GLY A 325 -17.79 11.28 -9.35
CA GLY A 325 -18.54 11.66 -10.55
C GLY A 325 -19.90 12.25 -10.19
N SER A 326 -20.96 11.73 -10.80
CA SER A 326 -22.36 12.14 -10.56
C SER A 326 -23.01 11.50 -9.34
N PHE A 327 -22.29 10.69 -8.56
CA PHE A 327 -22.83 9.99 -7.39
C PHE A 327 -22.50 10.71 -6.09
N ASP A 328 -23.35 10.55 -5.08
CA ASP A 328 -23.15 11.17 -3.76
C ASP A 328 -22.08 10.42 -2.93
N HIS A 329 -21.98 9.11 -3.14
CA HIS A 329 -21.15 8.19 -2.37
C HIS A 329 -20.35 7.26 -3.29
N PHE A 330 -19.12 6.91 -2.87
CA PHE A 330 -18.31 5.91 -3.58
C PHE A 330 -18.99 4.55 -3.62
N MET A 331 -19.56 4.08 -2.50
CA MET A 331 -20.30 2.81 -2.47
C MET A 331 -21.45 2.77 -3.49
N GLN A 332 -22.17 3.88 -3.67
CA GLN A 332 -23.22 3.97 -4.67
C GLN A 332 -22.63 3.89 -6.09
N LYS A 333 -21.62 4.71 -6.40
CA LYS A 333 -20.89 4.64 -7.68
C LYS A 333 -20.45 3.21 -7.97
N GLU A 334 -19.78 2.57 -7.03
CA GLU A 334 -19.18 1.24 -7.17
C GLU A 334 -20.23 0.14 -7.35
N ILE A 335 -21.41 0.26 -6.71
CA ILE A 335 -22.56 -0.63 -6.96
C ILE A 335 -23.06 -0.48 -8.40
N TYR A 336 -23.19 0.76 -8.87
CA TYR A 336 -23.71 1.06 -10.21
C TYR A 336 -22.71 0.79 -11.34
N GLU A 337 -21.41 0.80 -11.04
CA GLU A 337 -20.32 0.44 -11.97
C GLU A 337 -20.16 -1.08 -12.15
N GLN A 338 -20.90 -1.91 -11.42
CA GLN A 338 -20.77 -3.36 -11.51
C GLN A 338 -20.95 -3.92 -12.94
N PRO A 339 -21.90 -3.45 -13.79
CA PRO A 339 -22.00 -3.92 -15.17
C PRO A 339 -20.70 -3.73 -15.96
N GLU A 340 -20.01 -2.61 -15.76
CA GLU A 340 -18.73 -2.30 -16.41
C GLU A 340 -17.57 -3.06 -15.76
N SER A 341 -17.52 -3.16 -14.43
CA SER A 341 -16.44 -3.84 -13.71
C SER A 341 -16.42 -5.35 -13.99
N VAL A 342 -17.58 -5.98 -14.13
CA VAL A 342 -17.65 -7.40 -14.51
C VAL A 342 -17.17 -7.63 -15.94
N VAL A 343 -17.46 -6.70 -16.86
CA VAL A 343 -16.94 -6.75 -18.23
C VAL A 343 -15.42 -6.59 -18.22
N ASN A 344 -14.89 -5.65 -17.44
CA ASN A 344 -13.44 -5.45 -17.30
C ASN A 344 -12.74 -6.67 -16.69
N THR A 345 -13.41 -7.38 -15.78
CA THR A 345 -12.92 -8.65 -15.22
C THR A 345 -12.81 -9.74 -16.30
N MET A 346 -13.72 -9.77 -17.27
CA MET A 346 -13.73 -10.77 -18.36
C MET A 346 -12.90 -10.37 -19.59
N ARG A 347 -12.59 -9.08 -19.73
CA ARG A 347 -11.92 -8.49 -20.90
C ARG A 347 -10.60 -9.20 -21.21
N GLY A 348 -10.47 -9.67 -22.45
CA GLY A 348 -9.29 -10.40 -22.93
C GLY A 348 -9.10 -11.80 -22.33
N ARG A 349 -10.02 -12.26 -21.48
CA ARG A 349 -9.94 -13.57 -20.79
C ARG A 349 -11.03 -14.52 -21.24
N VAL A 350 -12.20 -14.01 -21.62
CA VAL A 350 -13.31 -14.82 -22.14
C VAL A 350 -13.50 -14.52 -23.62
N ASN A 351 -13.38 -15.54 -24.46
CA ASN A 351 -13.83 -15.51 -25.85
C ASN A 351 -15.20 -16.18 -25.91
N PHE A 352 -16.24 -15.36 -26.12
CA PHE A 352 -17.62 -15.82 -26.18
C PHE A 352 -17.98 -16.51 -27.52
N GLU A 353 -17.22 -16.27 -28.59
CA GLU A 353 -17.45 -16.93 -29.89
C GLU A 353 -16.92 -18.36 -29.89
N THR A 354 -15.77 -18.58 -29.24
CA THR A 354 -15.12 -19.90 -29.16
C THR A 354 -15.37 -20.62 -27.83
N HIS A 355 -16.18 -20.04 -26.95
CA HIS A 355 -16.42 -20.51 -25.57
C HIS A 355 -15.14 -20.87 -24.81
N LYS A 356 -14.11 -20.02 -24.92
CA LYS A 356 -12.80 -20.28 -24.32
C LYS A 356 -12.46 -19.26 -23.25
N VAL A 357 -12.03 -19.75 -22.09
CA VAL A 357 -11.52 -18.93 -20.99
C VAL A 357 -10.02 -19.10 -20.85
N THR A 358 -9.27 -18.00 -20.81
CA THR A 358 -7.82 -17.99 -20.66
C THR A 358 -7.39 -16.96 -19.61
N LEU A 359 -7.00 -17.44 -18.43
CA LEU A 359 -6.35 -16.62 -17.41
C LEU A 359 -4.83 -16.73 -17.59
N GLY A 360 -4.25 -15.71 -18.24
CA GLY A 360 -2.82 -15.70 -18.60
C GLY A 360 -1.90 -15.95 -17.41
N GLY A 361 -2.20 -15.36 -16.24
CA GLY A 361 -1.42 -15.53 -15.02
C GLY A 361 -1.36 -16.96 -14.48
N LEU A 362 -2.31 -17.83 -14.83
CA LEU A 362 -2.36 -19.22 -14.35
C LEU A 362 -1.76 -20.22 -15.34
N ARG A 363 -1.52 -19.82 -16.60
CA ARG A 363 -1.21 -20.73 -17.72
C ARG A 363 -0.05 -21.69 -17.43
N GLY A 364 1.02 -21.21 -16.79
CA GLY A 364 2.20 -22.02 -16.44
C GLY A 364 1.93 -23.07 -15.34
N TYR A 365 0.86 -22.91 -14.57
CA TYR A 365 0.57 -23.70 -13.36
C TYR A 365 -0.64 -24.60 -13.49
N LEU A 366 -1.47 -24.46 -14.54
CA LEU A 366 -2.64 -25.31 -14.78
C LEU A 366 -2.36 -26.82 -14.68
N PRO A 367 -1.24 -27.37 -15.23
CA PRO A 367 -0.97 -28.80 -15.10
C PRO A 367 -0.75 -29.25 -13.65
N ILE A 368 -0.19 -28.38 -12.81
CA ILE A 368 0.03 -28.65 -11.38
C ILE A 368 -1.31 -28.58 -10.65
N MET A 369 -2.10 -27.54 -10.91
CA MET A 369 -3.40 -27.33 -10.28
C MET A 369 -4.40 -28.45 -10.59
N ARG A 370 -4.42 -28.97 -11.83
CA ARG A 370 -5.27 -30.10 -12.24
C ARG A 370 -4.91 -31.43 -11.54
N ARG A 371 -3.69 -31.55 -11.00
CA ARG A 371 -3.23 -32.73 -10.23
C ARG A 371 -3.39 -32.55 -8.72
N ALA A 372 -3.87 -31.38 -8.28
CA ALA A 372 -4.06 -31.11 -6.86
C ALA A 372 -5.11 -32.04 -6.27
N ARG A 373 -4.90 -32.44 -5.01
CA ARG A 373 -5.86 -33.28 -4.29
C ARG A 373 -6.90 -32.46 -3.55
N ARG A 374 -6.65 -31.17 -3.37
CA ARG A 374 -7.52 -30.25 -2.64
C ARG A 374 -7.21 -28.80 -3.04
N ILE A 375 -8.27 -28.00 -3.11
CA ILE A 375 -8.20 -26.54 -3.27
C ILE A 375 -8.67 -25.91 -1.96
N VAL A 376 -7.86 -25.02 -1.39
CA VAL A 376 -8.15 -24.31 -0.14
C VAL A 376 -8.22 -22.82 -0.42
N PHE A 377 -9.41 -22.24 -0.34
CA PHE A 377 -9.62 -20.80 -0.43
C PHE A 377 -9.42 -20.16 0.95
N ILE A 378 -8.59 -19.12 1.01
CA ILE A 378 -8.25 -18.44 2.27
C ILE A 378 -8.44 -16.93 2.07
N ALA A 379 -9.30 -16.32 2.90
CA ALA A 379 -9.61 -14.90 2.82
C ALA A 379 -10.24 -14.38 4.12
N CYS A 380 -10.53 -13.07 4.18
CA CYS A 380 -11.26 -12.43 5.27
C CYS A 380 -12.51 -11.69 4.76
N GLY A 381 -13.54 -11.59 5.60
CA GLY A 381 -14.74 -10.76 5.36
C GLY A 381 -15.43 -11.05 4.02
N THR A 382 -15.75 -10.01 3.24
CA THR A 382 -16.42 -10.14 1.93
C THR A 382 -15.65 -11.02 0.93
N SER A 383 -14.32 -11.05 1.01
CA SER A 383 -13.52 -11.92 0.13
C SER A 383 -13.65 -13.41 0.52
N TYR A 384 -13.88 -13.72 1.79
CA TYR A 384 -14.22 -15.09 2.22
C TYR A 384 -15.61 -15.49 1.70
N HIS A 385 -16.57 -14.57 1.68
CA HIS A 385 -17.89 -14.83 1.11
C HIS A 385 -17.84 -15.12 -0.40
N SER A 386 -16.94 -14.50 -1.17
CA SER A 386 -16.80 -14.83 -2.62
C SER A 386 -16.21 -16.22 -2.83
N CYS A 387 -15.33 -16.68 -1.93
CA CYS A 387 -14.82 -18.06 -1.91
C CYS A 387 -15.95 -19.06 -1.62
N MET A 388 -16.74 -18.83 -0.56
CA MET A 388 -17.90 -19.66 -0.24
C MET A 388 -18.90 -19.71 -1.39
N ALA A 389 -19.12 -18.56 -2.05
CA ALA A 389 -20.08 -18.41 -3.12
C ALA A 389 -19.72 -19.23 -4.38
N THR A 390 -18.44 -19.52 -4.57
CA THR A 390 -17.90 -20.23 -5.74
C THR A 390 -17.43 -21.65 -5.42
N ARG A 391 -17.42 -22.06 -4.15
CA ARG A 391 -17.02 -23.40 -3.73
C ARG A 391 -17.73 -24.52 -4.51
N SER A 392 -19.05 -24.44 -4.65
CA SER A 392 -19.83 -25.50 -5.30
C SER A 392 -19.53 -25.65 -6.79
N ILE A 393 -19.28 -24.55 -7.52
CA ILE A 393 -18.94 -24.63 -8.95
C ILE A 393 -17.52 -25.18 -9.16
N PHE A 394 -16.60 -24.97 -8.20
CA PHE A 394 -15.30 -25.64 -8.20
C PHE A 394 -15.45 -27.14 -7.98
N GLU A 395 -16.21 -27.57 -6.97
CA GLU A 395 -16.47 -28.99 -6.71
C GLU A 395 -17.14 -29.66 -7.92
N GLU A 396 -18.11 -28.98 -8.55
CA GLU A 396 -18.82 -29.45 -9.75
C GLU A 396 -17.91 -29.61 -10.97
N LEU A 397 -17.16 -28.56 -11.33
CA LEU A 397 -16.38 -28.55 -12.58
C LEU A 397 -15.05 -29.29 -12.46
N THR A 398 -14.40 -29.22 -11.30
CA THR A 398 -13.05 -29.77 -11.10
C THR A 398 -13.06 -31.15 -10.47
N GLU A 399 -14.12 -31.53 -9.76
CA GLU A 399 -14.19 -32.72 -8.87
C GLU A 399 -13.05 -32.79 -7.83
N ILE A 400 -12.37 -31.68 -7.58
CA ILE A 400 -11.37 -31.56 -6.54
C ILE A 400 -12.07 -31.04 -5.28
N PRO A 401 -11.85 -31.66 -4.10
CA PRO A 401 -12.33 -31.14 -2.83
C PRO A 401 -11.96 -29.67 -2.65
N ALA A 402 -12.96 -28.81 -2.48
CA ALA A 402 -12.78 -27.39 -2.25
C ALA A 402 -13.17 -27.01 -0.82
N GLN A 403 -12.28 -26.30 -0.12
CA GLN A 403 -12.50 -25.79 1.23
C GLN A 403 -12.42 -24.27 1.22
N SER A 404 -13.22 -23.61 2.06
CA SER A 404 -13.14 -22.17 2.27
C SER A 404 -12.86 -21.93 3.74
N GLU A 405 -11.81 -21.18 4.03
CA GLU A 405 -11.28 -20.96 5.36
C GLU A 405 -11.16 -19.46 5.65
N LEU A 406 -11.58 -19.06 6.85
CA LEU A 406 -11.36 -17.70 7.35
C LEU A 406 -9.89 -17.61 7.78
N ALA A 407 -9.14 -16.64 7.25
CA ALA A 407 -7.68 -16.63 7.41
C ALA A 407 -7.21 -16.57 8.87
N SER A 408 -7.93 -15.88 9.75
CA SER A 408 -7.63 -15.81 11.18
C SER A 408 -7.77 -17.18 11.86
N ASP A 409 -8.92 -17.83 11.73
CA ASP A 409 -9.17 -19.17 12.29
C ASP A 409 -8.23 -20.23 11.68
N PHE A 410 -7.93 -20.11 10.38
CA PHE A 410 -6.97 -20.98 9.70
C PHE A 410 -5.58 -20.98 10.37
N LEU A 411 -5.11 -19.79 10.75
CA LEU A 411 -3.83 -19.58 11.44
C LEU A 411 -3.89 -20.09 12.88
N ASP A 412 -4.96 -19.74 13.61
CA ASP A 412 -5.15 -20.13 15.01
C ASP A 412 -5.16 -21.65 15.18
N ARG A 413 -5.83 -22.36 14.27
CA ARG A 413 -5.88 -23.84 14.26
C ARG A 413 -4.62 -24.49 13.72
N ARG A 414 -3.67 -23.72 13.18
CA ARG A 414 -2.48 -24.24 12.46
C ARG A 414 -2.89 -25.33 11.46
N THR A 415 -3.80 -24.95 10.57
CA THR A 415 -4.45 -25.89 9.65
C THR A 415 -3.44 -26.73 8.86
N PRO A 416 -3.63 -28.07 8.74
CA PRO A 416 -2.76 -28.91 7.95
C PRO A 416 -2.81 -28.58 6.46
N ILE A 417 -1.64 -28.27 5.89
CA ILE A 417 -1.42 -28.02 4.45
C ILE A 417 -0.31 -28.93 3.95
N PHE A 418 -0.50 -29.45 2.74
CA PHE A 418 0.34 -30.42 2.06
C PHE A 418 0.82 -29.87 0.71
N ARG A 419 1.85 -30.50 0.14
CA ARG A 419 2.51 -30.05 -1.11
C ARG A 419 1.63 -30.20 -2.35
N ASP A 420 0.61 -31.05 -2.28
CA ASP A 420 -0.38 -31.31 -3.33
C ASP A 420 -1.68 -30.50 -3.15
N ASP A 421 -1.69 -29.55 -2.21
CA ASP A 421 -2.74 -28.55 -2.08
C ASP A 421 -2.50 -27.36 -3.02
N VAL A 422 -3.59 -26.80 -3.52
CA VAL A 422 -3.62 -25.48 -4.15
C VAL A 422 -4.30 -24.51 -3.20
N CYS A 423 -3.55 -23.53 -2.71
CA CYS A 423 -4.05 -22.51 -1.79
C CYS A 423 -4.35 -21.22 -2.56
N VAL A 424 -5.60 -20.77 -2.53
CA VAL A 424 -6.08 -19.59 -3.26
C VAL A 424 -6.36 -18.47 -2.28
N PHE A 425 -5.59 -17.39 -2.37
CA PHE A 425 -5.69 -16.23 -1.48
C PHE A 425 -6.48 -15.12 -2.16
N VAL A 426 -7.65 -14.81 -1.62
CA VAL A 426 -8.56 -13.81 -2.21
C VAL A 426 -8.56 -12.55 -1.36
N SER A 427 -8.09 -11.44 -1.93
CA SER A 427 -8.02 -10.15 -1.22
C SER A 427 -8.11 -8.99 -2.20
N GLN A 428 -9.08 -8.10 -2.01
CA GLN A 428 -9.20 -6.88 -2.82
C GLN A 428 -7.90 -6.06 -2.76
N SER A 429 -7.40 -5.77 -1.56
CA SER A 429 -6.21 -4.93 -1.35
C SER A 429 -4.90 -5.67 -1.61
N GLY A 430 -4.90 -7.00 -1.48
CA GLY A 430 -3.67 -7.80 -1.46
C GLY A 430 -2.78 -7.55 -0.25
N GLU A 431 -3.28 -6.83 0.77
CA GLU A 431 -2.53 -6.39 1.96
C GLU A 431 -3.21 -6.81 3.29
N THR A 432 -4.22 -7.67 3.23
CA THR A 432 -4.90 -8.17 4.44
C THR A 432 -3.95 -9.03 5.27
N ALA A 433 -3.61 -8.58 6.48
CA ALA A 433 -2.58 -9.18 7.33
C ALA A 433 -2.74 -10.70 7.54
N ASP A 434 -3.89 -11.16 8.03
CA ASP A 434 -4.13 -12.59 8.25
C ASP A 434 -4.05 -13.41 6.96
N THR A 435 -4.50 -12.83 5.83
CA THR A 435 -4.41 -13.51 4.53
C THR A 435 -2.96 -13.62 4.04
N ILE A 436 -2.13 -12.59 4.24
CA ILE A 436 -0.69 -12.63 3.96
C ILE A 436 0.01 -13.66 4.85
N LEU A 437 -0.28 -13.66 6.15
CA LEU A 437 0.31 -14.61 7.10
C LEU A 437 -0.07 -16.05 6.74
N ALA A 438 -1.33 -16.29 6.39
CA ALA A 438 -1.79 -17.60 5.92
C ALA A 438 -1.12 -18.01 4.59
N MET A 439 -0.87 -17.06 3.70
CA MET A 439 -0.13 -17.30 2.46
C MET A 439 1.31 -17.73 2.73
N ARG A 440 2.04 -16.99 3.57
CA ARG A 440 3.41 -17.35 3.97
C ARG A 440 3.44 -18.72 4.67
N TYR A 441 2.48 -18.98 5.54
CA TYR A 441 2.31 -20.30 6.19
C TYR A 441 2.13 -21.45 5.19
N CYS A 442 1.40 -21.23 4.08
CA CYS A 442 1.21 -22.22 3.02
C CYS A 442 2.44 -22.37 2.12
N LEU A 443 3.15 -21.27 1.82
CA LEU A 443 4.40 -21.27 1.07
C LEU A 443 5.47 -22.11 1.78
N GLU A 444 5.63 -21.94 3.11
CA GLU A 444 6.55 -22.73 3.93
C GLU A 444 6.28 -24.25 3.87
N ARG A 445 5.02 -24.64 3.63
CA ARG A 445 4.60 -26.04 3.51
C ARG A 445 4.68 -26.58 2.08
N GLY A 446 5.09 -25.74 1.14
CA GLY A 446 5.31 -26.10 -0.25
C GLY A 446 4.03 -26.30 -1.06
N ALA A 447 2.90 -25.74 -0.63
CA ALA A 447 1.66 -25.73 -1.40
C ALA A 447 1.72 -24.72 -2.55
N LEU A 448 1.00 -25.00 -3.64
CA LEU A 448 0.90 -24.05 -4.74
C LEU A 448 -0.02 -22.88 -4.34
N CYS A 449 0.59 -21.75 -4.03
CA CYS A 449 -0.11 -20.52 -3.67
C CYS A 449 -0.51 -19.67 -4.90
N VAL A 450 -1.79 -19.30 -4.99
CA VAL A 450 -2.41 -18.52 -6.07
C VAL A 450 -3.06 -17.25 -5.51
N GLY A 451 -2.71 -16.07 -6.02
CA GLY A 451 -3.29 -14.79 -5.58
C GLY A 451 -4.43 -14.30 -6.46
N ILE A 452 -5.59 -13.98 -5.89
CA ILE A 452 -6.71 -13.31 -6.57
C ILE A 452 -6.87 -11.92 -5.96
N THR A 453 -6.36 -10.89 -6.65
CA THR A 453 -6.22 -9.54 -6.08
C THR A 453 -6.74 -8.42 -6.98
N ASN A 454 -7.06 -7.27 -6.41
CA ASN A 454 -7.44 -6.05 -7.16
C ASN A 454 -6.39 -4.94 -7.08
N THR A 455 -5.21 -5.21 -6.51
CA THR A 455 -4.12 -4.25 -6.41
C THR A 455 -2.85 -4.85 -6.99
N VAL A 456 -2.37 -4.24 -8.08
CA VAL A 456 -1.13 -4.61 -8.75
C VAL A 456 0.06 -4.31 -7.84
N GLY A 457 1.02 -5.23 -7.73
CA GLY A 457 2.21 -5.06 -6.90
C GLY A 457 1.97 -5.18 -5.39
N SER A 458 0.76 -5.58 -4.97
CA SER A 458 0.47 -5.92 -3.57
C SER A 458 1.28 -7.12 -3.09
N SER A 459 1.47 -7.24 -1.77
CA SER A 459 2.23 -8.32 -1.14
C SER A 459 1.75 -9.71 -1.57
N ILE A 460 0.43 -9.96 -1.56
CA ILE A 460 -0.13 -11.24 -2.06
C ILE A 460 0.19 -11.45 -3.55
N SER A 461 0.04 -10.43 -4.40
CA SER A 461 0.31 -10.58 -5.83
C SER A 461 1.79 -10.84 -6.17
N ARG A 462 2.73 -10.38 -5.32
CA ARG A 462 4.17 -10.56 -5.51
C ARG A 462 4.69 -11.88 -4.95
N GLU A 463 4.18 -12.31 -3.80
CA GLU A 463 4.70 -13.49 -3.08
C GLU A 463 4.05 -14.80 -3.52
N THR A 464 2.83 -14.78 -4.09
CA THR A 464 2.24 -15.99 -4.68
C THR A 464 2.93 -16.43 -5.98
N HIS A 465 2.90 -17.72 -6.27
CA HIS A 465 3.56 -18.28 -7.47
C HIS A 465 2.90 -17.82 -8.78
N CYS A 466 1.59 -17.61 -8.73
CA CYS A 466 0.79 -17.12 -9.83
C CYS A 466 -0.48 -16.44 -9.31
N GLY A 467 -1.19 -15.74 -10.19
CA GLY A 467 -2.40 -15.06 -9.76
C GLY A 467 -3.24 -14.48 -10.88
N VAL A 468 -4.38 -13.92 -10.48
CA VAL A 468 -5.33 -13.23 -11.35
C VAL A 468 -5.62 -11.88 -10.74
N HIS A 469 -5.31 -10.82 -11.50
CA HIS A 469 -5.78 -9.48 -11.17
C HIS A 469 -7.26 -9.36 -11.57
N ILE A 470 -8.18 -9.12 -10.64
CA ILE A 470 -9.61 -9.11 -10.97
C ILE A 470 -10.00 -7.94 -11.88
N ASN A 471 -9.22 -6.85 -11.89
CA ASN A 471 -9.43 -5.69 -12.77
C ASN A 471 -10.82 -5.04 -12.61
N ALA A 472 -11.26 -4.85 -11.37
CA ALA A 472 -12.52 -4.18 -11.05
C ALA A 472 -12.38 -2.63 -11.06
N GLY A 473 -11.16 -2.12 -11.25
CA GLY A 473 -10.78 -0.75 -10.95
C GLY A 473 -10.64 -0.49 -9.44
N PRO A 474 -10.15 0.69 -9.02
CA PRO A 474 -10.06 1.08 -7.62
C PRO A 474 -11.41 0.99 -6.89
N GLU A 475 -11.39 0.49 -5.66
CA GLU A 475 -12.55 0.49 -4.75
C GLU A 475 -12.17 1.36 -3.54
N ILE A 476 -12.86 2.49 -3.41
CA ILE A 476 -12.68 3.54 -2.41
C ILE A 476 -13.72 3.41 -1.29
N GLY A 477 -14.90 2.86 -1.60
CA GLY A 477 -15.88 2.50 -0.58
C GLY A 477 -15.30 1.54 0.46
N VAL A 478 -15.61 1.78 1.73
CA VAL A 478 -15.14 0.91 2.83
C VAL A 478 -15.76 -0.49 2.74
N ALA A 479 -17.04 -0.56 2.37
CA ALA A 479 -17.73 -1.82 2.14
C ALA A 479 -17.48 -2.30 0.71
N SER A 480 -16.99 -3.53 0.57
CA SER A 480 -16.68 -4.10 -0.74
C SER A 480 -17.95 -4.44 -1.52
N THR A 481 -17.99 -4.06 -2.80
CA THR A 481 -19.14 -4.23 -3.69
C THR A 481 -18.70 -4.82 -5.03
N LYS A 482 -18.15 -4.01 -5.93
CA LYS A 482 -17.66 -4.46 -7.24
C LYS A 482 -16.48 -5.43 -7.14
N ALA A 483 -15.66 -5.34 -6.09
CA ALA A 483 -14.60 -6.32 -5.91
C ALA A 483 -15.17 -7.71 -5.55
N TYR A 484 -16.26 -7.81 -4.78
CA TYR A 484 -16.92 -9.11 -4.51
C TYR A 484 -17.41 -9.78 -5.79
N THR A 485 -18.16 -9.06 -6.63
CA THR A 485 -18.71 -9.62 -7.88
C THR A 485 -17.59 -9.94 -8.89
N SER A 486 -16.55 -9.12 -8.94
CA SER A 486 -15.38 -9.37 -9.80
C SER A 486 -14.54 -10.56 -9.31
N GLN A 487 -14.36 -10.74 -7.99
CA GLN A 487 -13.76 -11.94 -7.40
C GLN A 487 -14.56 -13.19 -7.75
N TYR A 488 -15.89 -13.14 -7.62
CA TYR A 488 -16.77 -14.23 -7.99
C TYR A 488 -16.51 -14.66 -9.44
N ILE A 489 -16.50 -13.72 -10.39
CA ILE A 489 -16.31 -14.01 -11.81
C ILE A 489 -14.90 -14.53 -12.08
N ALA A 490 -13.86 -13.96 -11.46
CA ALA A 490 -12.50 -14.46 -11.57
C ALA A 490 -12.37 -15.92 -11.12
N LEU A 491 -13.00 -16.27 -10.00
CA LEU A 491 -13.05 -17.63 -9.48
C LEU A 491 -13.85 -18.58 -10.39
N VAL A 492 -14.99 -18.14 -10.94
CA VAL A 492 -15.75 -18.93 -11.94
C VAL A 492 -14.90 -19.19 -13.20
N MET A 493 -14.23 -18.17 -13.73
CA MET A 493 -13.33 -18.32 -14.88
C MET A 493 -12.20 -19.31 -14.59
N MET A 494 -11.67 -19.29 -13.37
CA MET A 494 -10.64 -20.24 -12.92
C MET A 494 -11.17 -21.68 -12.90
N ALA A 495 -12.38 -21.91 -12.38
CA ALA A 495 -13.01 -23.23 -12.39
C ALA A 495 -13.27 -23.75 -13.83
N ILE A 496 -13.72 -22.86 -14.74
CA ILE A 496 -13.90 -23.19 -16.16
C ILE A 496 -12.57 -23.60 -16.80
N GLN A 497 -11.49 -22.85 -16.56
CA GLN A 497 -10.19 -23.15 -17.15
C GLN A 497 -9.54 -24.43 -16.57
N LEU A 498 -9.76 -24.71 -15.29
CA LEU A 498 -9.29 -25.96 -14.67
C LEU A 498 -9.98 -27.20 -15.24
N SER A 499 -11.26 -27.08 -15.62
CA SER A 499 -12.07 -28.17 -16.16
C SER A 499 -11.99 -28.36 -17.69
N GLU A 500 -11.17 -27.57 -18.39
CA GLU A 500 -11.08 -27.56 -19.87
C GLU A 500 -10.74 -28.95 -20.47
N ASP A 501 -9.91 -29.77 -19.80
CA ASP A 501 -9.50 -31.10 -20.29
C ASP A 501 -10.62 -32.17 -20.17
N ARG A 502 -11.75 -31.83 -19.54
CA ARG A 502 -12.87 -32.76 -19.31
C ARG A 502 -13.93 -32.60 -20.38
N ILE A 503 -14.04 -33.58 -21.28
CA ILE A 503 -15.03 -33.56 -22.37
C ILE A 503 -16.46 -33.55 -21.80
N SER A 504 -16.73 -34.31 -20.73
CA SER A 504 -18.05 -34.40 -20.10
C SER A 504 -18.58 -33.07 -19.57
N MET A 505 -17.71 -32.12 -19.23
CA MET A 505 -18.10 -30.81 -18.69
C MET A 505 -18.24 -29.73 -19.78
N THR A 506 -18.13 -30.08 -21.07
CA THR A 506 -18.10 -29.11 -22.16
C THR A 506 -19.41 -28.31 -22.27
N GLU A 507 -20.55 -28.99 -22.29
CA GLU A 507 -21.86 -28.32 -22.37
C GLU A 507 -22.09 -27.40 -21.16
N ARG A 508 -21.72 -27.88 -19.96
CA ARG A 508 -21.84 -27.10 -18.73
C ARG A 508 -20.95 -25.86 -18.73
N ARG A 509 -19.70 -25.96 -19.21
CA ARG A 509 -18.82 -24.79 -19.37
C ARG A 509 -19.40 -23.79 -20.35
N GLN A 510 -19.95 -24.25 -21.48
CA GLN A 510 -20.58 -23.37 -22.48
C GLN A 510 -21.78 -22.63 -21.89
N GLU A 511 -22.66 -23.34 -21.16
CA GLU A 511 -23.81 -22.73 -20.47
C GLU A 511 -23.38 -21.63 -19.49
N VAL A 512 -22.33 -21.88 -18.69
CA VAL A 512 -21.80 -20.89 -17.74
C VAL A 512 -21.21 -19.69 -18.48
N ILE A 513 -20.48 -19.91 -19.58
CA ILE A 513 -19.91 -18.83 -20.40
C ILE A 513 -21.01 -17.97 -21.05
N ASP A 514 -22.08 -18.58 -21.54
CA ASP A 514 -23.25 -17.86 -22.06
C ASP A 514 -23.99 -17.08 -20.96
N GLY A 515 -23.96 -17.59 -19.73
CA GLY A 515 -24.40 -16.86 -18.54
C GLY A 515 -23.55 -15.62 -18.26
N LEU A 516 -22.22 -15.77 -18.32
CA LEU A 516 -21.26 -14.66 -18.16
C LEU A 516 -21.46 -13.58 -19.22
N TYR A 517 -21.77 -13.95 -20.46
CA TYR A 517 -22.07 -13.00 -21.54
C TYR A 517 -23.30 -12.12 -21.22
N ARG A 518 -24.35 -12.72 -20.66
CA ARG A 518 -25.62 -12.03 -20.33
C ARG A 518 -25.58 -11.27 -19.01
N LEU A 519 -24.66 -11.64 -18.12
CA LEU A 519 -24.57 -11.12 -16.74
C LEU A 519 -24.56 -9.58 -16.64
N PRO A 520 -23.80 -8.82 -17.46
CA PRO A 520 -23.82 -7.35 -17.37
C PRO A 520 -25.22 -6.76 -17.62
N GLY A 521 -25.99 -7.37 -18.53
CA GLY A 521 -27.38 -6.98 -18.80
C GLY A 521 -28.29 -7.25 -17.60
N HIS A 522 -28.21 -8.45 -17.02
CA HIS A 522 -28.98 -8.79 -15.81
C HIS A 522 -28.65 -7.87 -14.62
N ILE A 523 -27.39 -7.47 -14.44
CA ILE A 523 -27.02 -6.52 -13.39
C ILE A 523 -27.72 -5.17 -13.63
N LYS A 524 -27.75 -4.67 -14.87
CA LYS A 524 -28.47 -3.44 -15.21
C LYS A 524 -29.97 -3.53 -14.91
N GLU A 525 -30.59 -4.67 -15.20
CA GLU A 525 -32.00 -4.92 -14.87
C GLU A 525 -32.26 -4.89 -13.37
N VAL A 526 -31.35 -5.46 -12.56
CA VAL A 526 -31.43 -5.41 -11.10
C VAL A 526 -31.25 -3.98 -10.58
N LEU A 527 -30.27 -3.24 -11.10
CA LEU A 527 -30.03 -1.84 -10.72
C LEU A 527 -31.20 -0.92 -11.10
N ALA A 528 -31.96 -1.24 -12.15
CA ALA A 528 -33.16 -0.50 -12.52
C ALA A 528 -34.28 -0.58 -11.45
N GLN A 529 -34.19 -1.54 -10.52
CA GLN A 529 -35.14 -1.69 -9.40
C GLN A 529 -34.79 -0.82 -8.19
N ASP A 530 -33.77 0.04 -8.27
CA ASP A 530 -33.30 0.87 -7.14
C ASP A 530 -34.43 1.67 -6.47
N ALA A 531 -35.33 2.29 -7.23
CA ALA A 531 -36.46 3.05 -6.68
C ALA A 531 -37.39 2.17 -5.80
N ASN A 532 -37.58 0.90 -6.18
CA ASN A 532 -38.38 -0.05 -5.40
C ASN A 532 -37.63 -0.46 -4.13
N LEU A 533 -36.32 -0.68 -4.21
CA LEU A 533 -35.47 -1.00 -3.05
C LEU A 533 -35.39 0.16 -2.06
N GLN A 534 -35.33 1.41 -2.54
CA GLN A 534 -35.39 2.60 -1.69
C GLN A 534 -36.73 2.71 -0.96
N THR A 535 -37.83 2.41 -1.65
CA THR A 535 -39.18 2.36 -1.03
C THR A 535 -39.23 1.30 0.06
N LEU A 536 -38.75 0.07 -0.22
CA LEU A 536 -38.66 -1.00 0.77
C LEU A 536 -37.81 -0.60 1.99
N ALA A 537 -36.63 0.00 1.75
CA ALA A 537 -35.72 0.44 2.80
C ALA A 537 -36.37 1.52 3.69
N ARG A 538 -37.04 2.51 3.08
CA ARG A 538 -37.67 3.61 3.80
C ARG A 538 -38.90 3.16 4.58
N ASP A 539 -39.81 2.44 3.92
CA ASP A 539 -41.15 2.22 4.43
C ASP A 539 -41.23 0.98 5.33
N THR A 540 -40.39 -0.02 5.06
CA THR A 540 -40.41 -1.29 5.79
C THR A 540 -39.22 -1.45 6.71
N LEU A 541 -37.99 -1.24 6.24
CA LEU A 541 -36.79 -1.65 6.97
C LEU A 541 -36.23 -0.58 7.92
N SER A 542 -36.46 0.71 7.66
CA SER A 542 -35.79 1.82 8.37
C SER A 542 -36.01 1.85 9.89
N LYS A 543 -37.12 1.27 10.36
CA LYS A 543 -37.50 1.22 11.79
C LYS A 543 -37.12 -0.10 12.46
N GLU A 544 -36.75 -1.10 11.67
CA GLU A 544 -36.44 -2.42 12.18
C GLU A 544 -35.03 -2.45 12.78
N ARG A 545 -34.88 -3.16 13.90
CA ARG A 545 -33.57 -3.33 14.57
C ARG A 545 -32.82 -4.57 14.12
N SER A 546 -33.54 -5.52 13.51
CA SER A 546 -33.03 -6.82 13.12
C SER A 546 -33.61 -7.22 11.78
N LEU A 547 -32.77 -7.81 10.92
CA LEU A 547 -33.17 -8.39 9.65
C LEU A 547 -32.56 -9.78 9.54
N LEU A 548 -33.40 -10.79 9.31
CA LEU A 548 -32.95 -12.16 9.06
C LEU A 548 -32.99 -12.43 7.56
N ILE A 549 -31.84 -12.81 6.99
CA ILE A 549 -31.69 -13.14 5.57
C ILE A 549 -31.50 -14.66 5.47
N MET A 550 -32.41 -15.35 4.77
CA MET A 550 -32.42 -16.80 4.67
C MET A 550 -32.06 -17.25 3.25
N GLY A 551 -31.21 -18.28 3.12
CA GLY A 551 -30.80 -18.84 1.84
C GLY A 551 -30.29 -20.28 1.96
N ARG A 552 -30.30 -21.03 0.85
CA ARG A 552 -29.76 -22.40 0.75
C ARG A 552 -28.96 -22.59 -0.54
N GLY A 553 -28.05 -23.57 -0.57
CA GLY A 553 -27.26 -23.90 -1.76
C GLY A 553 -26.44 -22.70 -2.27
N TYR A 554 -26.59 -22.36 -3.56
CA TYR A 554 -25.95 -21.18 -4.16
C TYR A 554 -26.35 -19.86 -3.50
N GLN A 555 -27.40 -19.79 -2.67
CA GLN A 555 -27.78 -18.57 -1.96
C GLN A 555 -27.37 -18.58 -0.47
N ASN A 556 -26.81 -19.69 0.04
CA ASN A 556 -26.36 -19.77 1.44
C ASN A 556 -24.98 -19.17 1.60
N ARG A 557 -24.92 -17.89 1.98
CA ARG A 557 -23.66 -17.12 2.00
C ARG A 557 -23.48 -16.24 3.24
N TYR A 558 -24.37 -16.40 4.21
CA TYR A 558 -24.18 -15.92 5.59
C TYR A 558 -23.89 -17.15 6.45
N VAL A 559 -22.75 -17.18 7.14
CA VAL A 559 -22.59 -18.05 8.30
C VAL A 559 -22.99 -17.18 9.51
N PRO A 560 -23.87 -17.67 10.40
CA PRO A 560 -24.30 -16.94 11.59
C PRO A 560 -23.15 -16.49 12.49
#